data_AF-A0A934U4L6-F1
#
_entry.id   AF-A0A934U4L6-F1
#
_cell.length_a   1.000
_cell.length_b   1.000
_cell.length_c   1.000
_cell.angle_alpha   90.00
_cell.angle_beta   90.00
_cell.angle_gamma   90.00
#
_symmetry.space_group_name_H-M   'P 1'
#
loop_
_entity.id
_entity.type
_entity.pdbx_description
1 polymer ?
#
loop_
_entity_poly.entity_id
_entity_poly.type
_entity_poly.pdbx_seq_one_letter_code
_entity_poly.pdbx_strand_id
1 'polypeptide(L)'
;MRNRLIAITTVTAIASGGLGWYFYSEDHATESVIALVNEDSGPTGERVIDALLGSTTAPTGYSWADGRTDDNGAAAVTVYLPTDLSDAMASFDTAAPQRAVVTVDADDAELGARASAAVIDQIRRQGIDTALQSISTARSTLSQLKLGTQFLNAGVGAANSGVGQFSTGVTGLIGYLNAARDGSGQLSAAIDELAGVVGGATAQADELAATLSSTGVTIGETTTRANELATGVDTTLTILRTLPPSPELNSAIETLTGVRNTAQQVGDQLGTVSTSLGDSVDPSTDLGALLKVVVGQLTSATTQLSDGANQLTAGLDQLATEGGAQLTDASTQLTDGIGQLSQLSGSLATQVDKGIAGLPTSSATTQLAATVNDPVTVQHNATTGAWQAPSPMALVATFFALTTLALGAAYFASIRSMMKTRVLPDKR
;
A
#
# COMPACT_ATOMS: atom_id res chain seq x y z
N MET A 1 25.67 36.55 -16.93
CA MET A 1 26.41 37.05 -18.10
C MET A 1 27.89 37.10 -17.78
N ARG A 2 28.77 36.81 -18.77
CA ARG A 2 30.25 36.60 -18.74
C ARG A 2 30.66 35.16 -18.43
N ASN A 3 31.01 34.39 -19.47
CA ASN A 3 32.33 34.29 -20.12
C ASN A 3 33.41 33.83 -19.12
N ARG A 4 33.71 32.53 -19.03
CA ARG A 4 34.67 31.77 -19.87
C ARG A 4 36.06 32.40 -19.89
N LEU A 5 36.95 31.89 -19.02
CA LEU A 5 38.39 31.78 -19.27
C LEU A 5 39.03 30.73 -18.33
N ILE A 6 39.85 29.86 -18.93
CA ILE A 6 41.00 29.09 -18.39
C ILE A 6 40.72 27.91 -17.43
N ALA A 7 41.04 26.69 -17.89
CA ALA A 7 42.23 25.95 -17.45
C ALA A 7 42.31 24.58 -18.16
N ILE A 8 43.34 24.42 -18.99
CA ILE A 8 43.85 23.12 -19.44
C ILE A 8 44.62 22.55 -18.26
N THR A 9 44.21 21.39 -17.75
CA THR A 9 45.00 20.62 -16.79
C THR A 9 45.01 19.16 -17.21
N THR A 10 46.22 18.73 -17.56
CA THR A 10 46.76 17.38 -17.70
C THR A 10 46.09 16.36 -16.79
N VAL A 11 45.54 15.28 -17.35
CA VAL A 11 45.15 14.09 -16.58
C VAL A 11 46.27 13.06 -16.73
N THR A 12 47.12 13.02 -15.71
CA THR A 12 47.99 11.89 -15.38
C THR A 12 47.14 10.89 -14.59
N ALA A 13 46.98 9.66 -15.08
CA ALA A 13 46.51 8.54 -14.27
C ALA A 13 47.63 7.49 -14.24
N ILE A 14 48.17 7.27 -13.03
CA ILE A 14 49.25 6.35 -12.72
C ILE A 14 48.67 4.97 -12.40
N ALA A 15 49.42 3.96 -12.85
CA ALA A 15 49.45 2.55 -12.53
C ALA A 15 48.89 2.10 -11.16
N SER A 16 48.21 0.96 -11.19
CA SER A 16 48.25 -0.05 -10.13
C SER A 16 47.90 -1.42 -10.71
N GLY A 17 48.89 -2.31 -10.77
CA GLY A 17 48.75 -3.69 -11.27
C GLY A 17 50.07 -4.41 -11.49
N GLY A 18 51.05 -4.22 -10.60
CA GLY A 18 52.27 -5.02 -10.59
C GLY A 18 52.20 -6.09 -9.52
N LEU A 19 52.62 -7.32 -9.84
CA LEU A 19 53.61 -8.12 -9.11
C LEU A 19 53.55 -9.58 -9.57
N GLY A 20 54.50 -10.02 -10.38
CA GLY A 20 54.70 -11.45 -10.63
C GLY A 20 55.68 -11.79 -11.75
N TRP A 21 56.97 -11.79 -11.41
CA TRP A 21 58.08 -12.64 -11.90
C TRP A 21 59.29 -11.91 -12.47
N TYR A 22 60.34 -11.89 -11.65
CA TYR A 22 61.72 -11.62 -11.99
C TYR A 22 62.48 -12.93 -11.75
N PHE A 23 63.38 -13.28 -12.67
CA PHE A 23 64.22 -14.49 -12.76
C PHE A 23 63.66 -15.68 -13.56
N TYR A 24 63.76 -15.58 -14.89
CA TYR A 24 64.24 -16.69 -15.70
C TYR A 24 64.91 -16.15 -16.98
N SER A 25 66.25 -16.11 -16.98
CA SER A 25 67.04 -15.83 -18.18
C SER A 25 67.29 -17.14 -18.91
N GLU A 26 66.46 -17.43 -19.91
CA GLU A 26 66.71 -18.44 -20.92
C GLU A 26 66.69 -17.77 -22.28
N ASP A 27 67.52 -18.24 -23.21
CA ASP A 27 67.55 -17.80 -24.60
C ASP A 27 66.17 -18.04 -25.24
N HIS A 28 65.33 -17.01 -25.26
CA HIS A 28 64.12 -17.02 -26.06
C HIS A 28 64.52 -16.52 -27.44
N ALA A 29 64.44 -17.39 -28.45
CA ALA A 29 64.19 -16.94 -29.81
C ALA A 29 63.13 -15.84 -29.72
N THR A 30 63.39 -14.66 -30.27
CA THR A 30 62.54 -13.46 -30.15
C THR A 30 61.09 -13.82 -30.51
N GLU A 31 60.31 -14.22 -29.52
CA GLU A 31 58.91 -14.58 -29.69
C GLU A 31 58.23 -13.25 -29.96
N SER A 32 57.69 -13.12 -31.17
CA SER A 32 57.13 -11.85 -31.59
C SER A 32 55.80 -11.67 -30.86
N VAL A 33 55.67 -10.58 -30.11
CA VAL A 33 54.52 -10.37 -29.23
C VAL A 33 53.46 -9.51 -29.93
N ILE A 34 52.19 -9.81 -29.66
CA ILE A 34 51.06 -8.94 -29.97
C ILE A 34 50.57 -8.31 -28.67
N ALA A 35 50.66 -6.98 -28.60
CA ALA A 35 50.26 -6.20 -27.44
C ALA A 35 48.75 -5.97 -27.43
N LEU A 36 48.11 -6.24 -26.29
CA LEU A 36 46.72 -5.93 -26.02
C LEU A 36 46.64 -4.74 -25.06
N VAL A 37 45.91 -3.70 -25.42
CA VAL A 37 45.72 -2.51 -24.59
C VAL A 37 44.25 -2.38 -24.23
N ASN A 38 43.93 -2.49 -22.94
CA ASN A 38 42.59 -2.22 -22.45
C ASN A 38 42.37 -0.71 -22.29
N GLU A 39 41.45 -0.12 -23.05
CA GLU A 39 40.93 1.21 -22.72
C GLU A 39 39.51 1.13 -22.12
N ASP A 40 38.87 -0.05 -22.16
CA ASP A 40 37.53 -0.27 -21.57
C ASP A 40 37.56 -0.03 -20.06
N SER A 41 36.66 0.83 -19.61
CA SER A 41 36.48 1.13 -18.18
C SER A 41 35.58 0.12 -17.47
N GLY A 42 34.90 -0.74 -18.23
CA GLY A 42 34.04 -1.79 -17.71
C GLY A 42 34.71 -3.16 -17.65
N PRO A 43 33.98 -4.18 -17.16
CA PRO A 43 34.55 -5.50 -16.89
C PRO A 43 34.75 -6.37 -18.13
N THR A 44 34.28 -5.93 -19.31
CA THR A 44 34.39 -6.71 -20.55
C THR A 44 35.82 -6.71 -21.05
N GLY A 45 36.49 -5.55 -21.07
CA GLY A 45 37.84 -5.45 -21.61
C GLY A 45 38.86 -6.29 -20.86
N GLU A 46 38.84 -6.27 -19.53
CA GLU A 46 39.71 -7.12 -18.70
C GLU A 46 39.47 -8.60 -18.98
N ARG A 47 38.21 -9.04 -19.06
CA ARG A 47 37.88 -10.44 -19.37
C ARG A 47 38.35 -10.86 -20.75
N VAL A 48 38.25 -9.98 -21.76
CA VAL A 48 38.72 -10.29 -23.12
C VAL A 48 40.22 -10.49 -23.12
N ILE A 49 40.97 -9.62 -22.43
CA ILE A 49 42.42 -9.71 -22.32
C ILE A 49 42.85 -10.96 -21.57
N ASP A 50 42.30 -11.21 -20.38
CA ASP A 50 42.59 -12.41 -19.59
C ASP A 50 42.34 -13.70 -20.40
N ALA A 51 41.24 -13.72 -21.16
CA ALA A 51 40.90 -14.87 -21.96
C ALA A 51 41.81 -15.04 -23.19
N LEU A 52 42.30 -13.95 -23.79
CA LEU A 52 43.28 -14.02 -24.88
C LEU A 52 44.65 -14.46 -24.37
N LEU A 53 45.13 -13.89 -23.27
CA LEU A 53 46.39 -14.26 -22.62
C LEU A 53 46.42 -15.75 -22.21
N GLY A 54 45.30 -16.27 -21.73
CA GLY A 54 45.14 -17.69 -21.40
C GLY A 54 44.88 -18.61 -22.60
N SER A 55 44.84 -18.10 -23.82
CA SER A 55 44.46 -18.87 -25.02
C SER A 55 45.63 -19.17 -25.95
N THR A 56 45.46 -20.18 -26.80
CA THR A 56 46.36 -20.49 -27.93
C THR A 56 45.90 -19.83 -29.24
N THR A 57 45.06 -18.78 -29.16
CA THR A 57 44.44 -18.15 -30.34
C THR A 57 45.35 -17.14 -31.05
N ALA A 58 46.55 -16.89 -30.51
CA ALA A 58 47.52 -16.02 -31.13
C ALA A 58 47.91 -16.55 -32.54
N PRO A 59 48.17 -15.66 -33.51
CA PRO A 59 48.74 -16.03 -34.79
C PRO A 59 50.00 -16.88 -34.61
N THR A 60 50.14 -17.90 -35.45
CA THR A 60 51.29 -18.83 -35.45
C THR A 60 52.63 -18.11 -35.40
N GLY A 61 53.43 -18.38 -34.37
CA GLY A 61 54.74 -17.72 -34.15
C GLY A 61 54.69 -16.47 -33.27
N TYR A 62 53.52 -16.13 -32.73
CA TYR A 62 53.29 -14.99 -31.85
C TYR A 62 52.59 -15.39 -30.56
N SER A 63 52.78 -14.59 -29.50
CA SER A 63 52.08 -14.72 -28.22
C SER A 63 51.37 -13.41 -27.85
N TRP A 64 50.31 -13.52 -27.04
CA TRP A 64 49.59 -12.36 -26.50
C TRP A 64 50.35 -11.80 -25.29
N ALA A 65 50.44 -10.47 -25.19
CA ALA A 65 50.90 -9.81 -23.97
C ALA A 65 49.98 -8.65 -23.58
N ASP A 66 49.89 -8.43 -22.27
CA ASP A 66 49.15 -7.31 -21.69
C ASP A 66 50.02 -6.05 -21.65
N GLY A 67 49.48 -4.94 -22.12
CA GLY A 67 50.16 -3.65 -22.19
C GLY A 67 51.07 -3.48 -23.41
N ARG A 68 51.47 -2.23 -23.66
CA ARG A 68 52.52 -1.94 -24.65
C ARG A 68 53.82 -2.52 -24.13
N THR A 69 54.42 -3.43 -24.90
CA THR A 69 55.77 -3.92 -24.63
C THR A 69 56.75 -2.75 -24.48
N ASP A 70 57.63 -2.89 -23.50
CA ASP A 70 58.60 -1.93 -23.03
C ASP A 70 59.74 -1.64 -24.04
N ASP A 71 60.52 -0.63 -23.69
CA ASP A 71 61.38 0.25 -24.50
C ASP A 71 62.47 -0.39 -25.40
N ASN A 72 62.49 -1.70 -25.67
CA ASN A 72 63.45 -2.34 -26.59
C ASN A 72 62.90 -3.49 -27.46
N GLY A 73 61.58 -3.72 -27.49
CA GLY A 73 60.95 -4.70 -28.38
C GLY A 73 59.63 -4.19 -28.92
N ALA A 74 59.64 -3.62 -30.13
CA ALA A 74 58.41 -3.18 -30.79
C ALA A 74 57.45 -4.37 -30.90
N ALA A 75 56.26 -4.27 -30.29
CA ALA A 75 55.18 -5.22 -30.55
C ALA A 75 54.92 -5.24 -32.05
N ALA A 76 54.85 -6.43 -32.63
CA ALA A 76 54.62 -6.56 -34.07
C ALA A 76 53.24 -6.00 -34.47
N VAL A 77 52.29 -6.05 -33.52
CA VAL A 77 50.95 -5.47 -33.61
C VAL A 77 50.53 -5.01 -32.21
N THR A 78 49.86 -3.86 -32.11
CA THR A 78 49.13 -3.42 -30.90
C THR A 78 47.63 -3.33 -31.18
N VAL A 79 46.81 -3.98 -30.37
CA VAL A 79 45.34 -3.95 -30.47
C VAL A 79 44.75 -3.23 -29.26
N TYR A 80 43.92 -2.22 -29.51
CA TYR A 80 43.26 -1.41 -28.49
C TYR A 80 41.78 -1.79 -28.38
N LEU A 81 41.38 -2.21 -27.18
CA LEU A 81 39.98 -2.39 -26.81
C LEU A 81 39.41 -1.02 -26.44
N PRO A 82 38.28 -0.58 -27.04
CA PRO A 82 37.79 0.78 -26.87
C PRO A 82 37.19 1.03 -25.48
N THR A 83 37.13 2.31 -25.09
CA THR A 83 36.64 2.75 -23.77
C THR A 83 35.20 2.38 -23.46
N ASP A 84 34.39 2.16 -24.50
CA ASP A 84 32.96 1.87 -24.44
C ASP A 84 32.63 0.40 -24.75
N LEU A 85 33.62 -0.49 -24.78
CA LEU A 85 33.43 -1.89 -25.13
C LEU A 85 32.36 -2.55 -24.26
N SER A 86 32.40 -2.34 -22.94
CA SER A 86 31.40 -2.89 -22.03
C SER A 86 29.99 -2.36 -22.27
N ASP A 87 29.86 -1.07 -22.58
CA ASP A 87 28.58 -0.43 -22.87
C ASP A 87 28.00 -0.91 -24.21
N ALA A 88 28.87 -1.07 -25.23
CA ALA A 88 28.51 -1.61 -26.52
C ALA A 88 28.02 -3.06 -26.40
N MET A 89 28.70 -3.91 -25.61
CA MET A 89 28.24 -5.29 -25.37
C MET A 89 26.91 -5.33 -24.62
N ALA A 90 26.69 -4.47 -23.63
CA ALA A 90 25.44 -4.38 -22.88
C ALA A 90 24.27 -3.88 -23.75
N SER A 91 24.56 -3.10 -24.79
CA SER A 91 23.55 -2.52 -25.68
C SER A 91 22.89 -3.53 -26.63
N PHE A 92 23.42 -4.75 -26.77
CA PHE A 92 22.91 -5.73 -27.75
C PHE A 92 21.50 -6.25 -27.47
N ASP A 93 21.06 -6.20 -26.22
CA ASP A 93 19.69 -6.58 -25.83
C ASP A 93 18.73 -5.37 -25.81
N THR A 94 19.19 -4.22 -26.32
CA THR A 94 18.39 -2.99 -26.37
C THR A 94 17.85 -2.74 -27.78
N ALA A 95 16.86 -1.84 -27.88
CA ALA A 95 16.30 -1.42 -29.17
C ALA A 95 17.30 -0.69 -30.09
N ALA A 96 18.50 -0.34 -29.61
CA ALA A 96 19.52 0.39 -30.34
C ALA A 96 20.93 -0.17 -30.04
N PRO A 97 21.34 -1.29 -30.68
CA PRO A 97 22.64 -1.88 -30.45
C PRO A 97 23.77 -0.96 -30.95
N GLN A 98 24.81 -0.83 -30.14
CA GLN A 98 26.02 -0.08 -30.43
C GLN A 98 27.15 -1.02 -30.83
N ARG A 99 28.05 -0.55 -31.70
CA ARG A 99 29.23 -1.29 -32.13
C ARG A 99 30.46 -0.69 -31.48
N ALA A 100 31.29 -1.55 -30.90
CA ALA A 100 32.60 -1.14 -30.40
C ALA A 100 33.59 -0.98 -31.57
N VAL A 101 34.51 -0.02 -31.49
CA VAL A 101 35.56 0.18 -32.50
C VAL A 101 36.90 -0.31 -31.95
N VAL A 102 37.38 -1.46 -32.42
CA VAL A 102 38.72 -1.96 -32.05
C VAL A 102 39.75 -1.31 -32.96
N THR A 103 40.76 -0.66 -32.37
CA THR A 103 41.83 -0.01 -33.13
C THR A 103 43.04 -0.93 -33.18
N VAL A 104 43.69 -1.02 -34.34
CA VAL A 104 44.87 -1.86 -34.56
C VAL A 104 45.98 -1.01 -35.15
N ASP A 105 47.13 -1.04 -34.50
CA ASP A 105 48.39 -0.45 -34.96
C ASP A 105 49.33 -1.60 -35.38
N ALA A 106 49.62 -1.71 -36.67
CA ALA A 106 50.36 -2.82 -37.24
C ALA A 106 51.15 -2.38 -38.47
N ASP A 107 52.45 -2.69 -38.47
CA ASP A 107 53.29 -2.49 -39.65
C ASP A 107 53.01 -3.58 -40.72
N ASP A 108 52.61 -4.78 -40.29
CA ASP A 108 52.16 -5.88 -41.15
C ASP A 108 50.61 -5.96 -41.16
N ALA A 109 50.02 -5.64 -42.30
CA ALA A 109 48.58 -5.63 -42.48
C ALA A 109 47.93 -7.02 -42.36
N GLU A 110 48.63 -8.09 -42.76
CA GLU A 110 48.11 -9.46 -42.68
C GLU A 110 48.11 -9.96 -41.23
N LEU A 111 49.20 -9.68 -40.50
CA LEU A 111 49.30 -10.00 -39.07
C LEU A 111 48.28 -9.20 -38.24
N GLY A 112 48.11 -7.90 -38.53
CA GLY A 112 47.10 -7.06 -37.90
C GLY A 112 45.67 -7.53 -38.14
N ALA A 113 45.37 -8.00 -39.36
CA ALA A 113 44.06 -8.59 -39.69
C ALA A 113 43.80 -9.90 -38.92
N ARG A 114 44.81 -10.77 -38.77
CA ARG A 114 44.69 -12.02 -38.01
C ARG A 114 44.53 -11.78 -36.51
N ALA A 115 45.30 -10.84 -35.96
CA ALA A 115 45.24 -10.46 -34.54
C ALA A 115 43.87 -9.87 -34.18
N SER A 116 43.38 -8.91 -34.97
CA SER A 116 42.06 -8.32 -34.75
C SER A 116 40.93 -9.32 -34.91
N ALA A 117 41.01 -10.25 -35.87
CA ALA A 117 40.01 -11.32 -36.01
C ALA A 117 39.91 -12.20 -34.75
N ALA A 118 41.03 -12.56 -34.12
CA ALA A 118 41.04 -13.34 -32.88
C ALA A 118 40.44 -12.56 -31.69
N VAL A 119 40.78 -11.27 -31.57
CA VAL A 119 40.21 -10.38 -30.53
C VAL A 119 38.69 -10.22 -30.70
N ILE A 120 38.23 -10.01 -31.94
CA ILE A 120 36.79 -9.87 -32.25
C ILE A 120 36.03 -11.15 -31.97
N ASP A 121 36.59 -12.32 -32.31
CA ASP A 121 35.98 -13.61 -32.01
C ASP A 121 35.83 -13.81 -30.49
N GLN A 122 36.83 -13.39 -29.71
CA GLN A 122 36.76 -13.45 -28.26
C GLN A 122 35.72 -12.49 -27.67
N ILE A 123 35.64 -11.25 -28.18
CA ILE A 123 34.61 -10.28 -27.80
C ILE A 123 33.20 -10.85 -28.08
N ARG A 124 33.01 -11.49 -29.25
CA ARG A 124 31.73 -12.13 -29.62
C ARG A 124 31.32 -13.20 -28.62
N ARG A 125 32.23 -14.09 -28.24
CA ARG A 125 31.96 -15.17 -27.26
C ARG A 125 31.49 -14.61 -25.92
N GLN A 126 32.18 -13.59 -25.41
CA GLN A 126 31.83 -12.97 -24.12
C GLN A 126 30.52 -12.18 -24.16
N GLY A 127 30.23 -11.50 -25.27
CA GLY A 127 28.95 -10.84 -25.50
C GLY A 127 27.79 -11.82 -25.49
N ILE A 128 27.94 -12.98 -26.14
CA ILE A 128 26.93 -14.05 -26.16
C ILE A 128 26.72 -14.61 -24.75
N ASP A 129 27.78 -14.90 -23.99
CA ASP A 129 27.66 -15.42 -22.62
C ASP A 129 26.95 -14.43 -21.69
N THR A 130 27.27 -13.14 -21.82
CA THR A 130 26.63 -12.06 -21.04
C THR A 130 25.15 -11.93 -21.41
N ALA A 131 24.81 -11.98 -22.70
CA ALA A 131 23.43 -11.97 -23.18
C ALA A 131 22.65 -13.19 -22.65
N LEU A 132 23.23 -14.39 -22.71
CA LEU A 132 22.59 -15.62 -22.20
C LEU A 132 22.34 -15.56 -20.68
N GLN A 133 23.28 -15.01 -19.91
CA GLN A 133 23.12 -14.80 -18.47
C GLN A 133 22.01 -13.79 -18.16
N SER A 134 21.93 -12.70 -18.93
CA SER A 134 20.89 -11.68 -18.76
C SER A 134 19.50 -12.24 -19.08
N ILE A 135 19.35 -13.00 -20.17
CA ILE A 135 18.10 -13.68 -20.55
C ILE A 135 17.71 -14.73 -19.49
N SER A 136 18.68 -15.49 -18.97
CA SER A 136 18.44 -16.45 -17.89
C SER A 136 17.92 -15.77 -16.63
N THR A 137 18.51 -14.63 -16.27
CA THR A 137 18.08 -13.80 -15.13
C THR A 137 16.68 -13.24 -15.35
N ALA A 138 16.42 -12.64 -16.51
CA ALA A 138 15.11 -12.13 -16.88
C ALA A 138 14.04 -13.23 -16.85
N ARG A 139 14.35 -14.42 -17.37
CA ARG A 139 13.46 -15.58 -17.31
C ARG A 139 13.18 -16.02 -15.88
N SER A 140 14.19 -16.03 -15.02
CA SER A 140 14.03 -16.34 -13.59
C SER A 140 13.12 -15.32 -12.90
N THR A 141 13.38 -14.03 -13.08
CA THR A 141 12.57 -12.94 -12.52
C THR A 141 11.12 -12.98 -13.00
N LEU A 142 10.89 -13.20 -14.30
CA LEU A 142 9.53 -13.32 -14.83
C LEU A 142 8.83 -14.59 -14.34
N SER A 143 9.56 -15.68 -14.12
CA SER A 143 9.00 -16.91 -13.52
C SER A 143 8.58 -16.68 -12.07
N GLN A 144 9.37 -15.95 -11.29
CA GLN A 144 9.01 -15.54 -9.93
C GLN A 144 7.81 -14.60 -9.93
N LEU A 145 7.77 -13.63 -10.84
CA LEU A 145 6.65 -12.71 -11.00
C LEU A 145 5.38 -13.47 -11.38
N LYS A 146 5.47 -14.45 -12.28
CA LYS A 146 4.36 -15.34 -12.64
C LYS A 146 3.79 -16.05 -11.41
N LEU A 147 4.64 -16.61 -10.57
CA LEU A 147 4.21 -17.20 -9.30
C LEU A 147 3.53 -16.16 -8.39
N GLY A 148 4.10 -14.95 -8.30
CA GLY A 148 3.48 -13.82 -7.60
C GLY A 148 2.08 -13.47 -8.14
N THR A 149 1.88 -13.46 -9.45
CA THR A 149 0.56 -13.22 -10.06
C THR A 149 -0.42 -14.36 -9.80
N GLN A 150 0.04 -15.61 -9.67
CA GLN A 150 -0.82 -16.73 -9.29
C GLN A 150 -1.32 -16.59 -7.85
N PHE A 151 -0.43 -16.21 -6.92
CA PHE A 151 -0.82 -15.90 -5.55
C PHE A 151 -1.75 -14.69 -5.47
N LEU A 152 -1.48 -13.64 -6.24
CA LEU A 152 -2.36 -12.48 -6.33
C LEU A 152 -3.76 -12.90 -6.84
N ASN A 153 -3.83 -13.66 -7.93
CA ASN A 153 -5.10 -14.17 -8.47
C ASN A 153 -5.86 -15.04 -7.45
N ALA A 154 -5.16 -15.92 -6.72
CA ALA A 154 -5.76 -16.71 -5.66
C ALA A 154 -6.28 -15.84 -4.51
N GLY A 155 -5.51 -14.83 -4.09
CA GLY A 155 -5.91 -13.85 -3.08
C GLY A 155 -7.14 -13.05 -3.50
N VAL A 156 -7.19 -12.60 -4.75
CA VAL A 156 -8.37 -11.92 -5.30
C VAL A 156 -9.58 -12.85 -5.38
N GLY A 157 -9.39 -14.12 -5.74
CA GLY A 157 -10.46 -15.13 -5.72
C GLY A 157 -11.00 -15.38 -4.30
N ALA A 158 -10.12 -15.45 -3.31
CA ALA A 158 -10.50 -15.56 -1.90
C ALA A 158 -11.25 -14.31 -1.43
N ALA A 159 -10.79 -13.12 -1.80
CA ALA A 159 -11.44 -11.85 -1.47
C ALA A 159 -12.83 -11.76 -2.12
N ASN A 160 -12.98 -12.16 -3.38
CA ASN A 160 -14.26 -12.23 -4.08
C ASN A 160 -15.26 -13.18 -3.38
N SER A 161 -14.76 -14.33 -2.93
CA SER A 161 -15.57 -15.27 -2.13
C SER A 161 -15.99 -14.65 -0.79
N GLY A 162 -15.07 -13.95 -0.12
CA GLY A 162 -15.35 -13.20 1.11
C GLY A 162 -16.41 -12.12 0.93
N VAL A 163 -16.39 -11.40 -0.19
CA VAL A 163 -17.42 -10.42 -0.53
C VAL A 163 -18.77 -11.07 -0.81
N GLY A 164 -18.80 -12.22 -1.48
CA GLY A 164 -20.03 -12.99 -1.63
C GLY A 164 -20.64 -13.39 -0.29
N GLN A 165 -19.82 -13.81 0.67
CA GLN A 165 -20.27 -14.10 2.03
C GLN A 165 -20.75 -12.85 2.77
N PHE A 166 -20.01 -11.74 2.67
CA PHE A 166 -20.39 -10.46 3.26
C PHE A 166 -21.73 -9.97 2.73
N SER A 167 -21.93 -9.98 1.40
CA SER A 167 -23.18 -9.58 0.75
C SER A 167 -24.38 -10.44 1.19
N THR A 168 -24.16 -11.75 1.33
CA THR A 168 -25.16 -12.67 1.88
C THR A 168 -25.49 -12.30 3.34
N GLY A 169 -24.47 -12.00 4.16
CA GLY A 169 -24.65 -11.55 5.54
C GLY A 169 -25.42 -10.23 5.65
N VAL A 170 -25.11 -9.26 4.78
CA VAL A 170 -25.83 -7.98 4.67
C VAL A 170 -27.30 -8.20 4.33
N THR A 171 -27.59 -9.07 3.36
CA THR A 171 -28.97 -9.41 2.98
C THR A 171 -29.72 -10.02 4.17
N GLY A 172 -29.07 -10.91 4.93
CA GLY A 172 -29.62 -11.49 6.15
C GLY A 172 -29.90 -10.44 7.23
N LEU A 173 -28.95 -9.53 7.48
CA LEU A 173 -29.08 -8.45 8.46
C LEU A 173 -30.24 -7.51 8.10
N ILE A 174 -30.36 -7.10 6.83
CA ILE A 174 -31.49 -6.28 6.35
C ILE A 174 -32.82 -7.03 6.57
N GLY A 175 -32.84 -8.34 6.33
CA GLY A 175 -33.99 -9.19 6.64
C GLY A 175 -34.37 -9.14 8.13
N TYR A 176 -33.41 -9.27 9.04
CA TYR A 176 -33.65 -9.17 10.47
C TYR A 176 -34.10 -7.77 10.90
N LEU A 177 -33.53 -6.71 10.32
CA LEU A 177 -33.94 -5.33 10.60
C LEU A 177 -35.38 -5.07 10.17
N ASN A 178 -35.78 -5.53 8.98
CA ASN A 178 -37.16 -5.44 8.52
C ASN A 178 -38.12 -6.22 9.43
N ALA A 179 -37.75 -7.44 9.84
CA ALA A 179 -38.56 -8.22 10.77
C ALA A 179 -38.69 -7.53 12.15
N ALA A 180 -37.61 -6.94 12.66
CA ALA A 180 -37.62 -6.20 13.92
C ALA A 180 -38.52 -4.95 13.82
N ARG A 181 -38.41 -4.21 12.72
CA ARG A 181 -39.24 -3.04 12.39
C ARG A 181 -40.73 -3.41 12.34
N ASP A 182 -41.08 -4.45 11.60
CA ASP A 182 -42.46 -4.94 11.53
C ASP A 182 -42.97 -5.40 12.91
N GLY A 183 -42.13 -6.11 13.68
CA GLY A 183 -42.45 -6.51 15.06
C GLY A 183 -42.65 -5.33 16.01
N SER A 184 -41.87 -4.27 15.88
CA SER A 184 -42.07 -3.04 16.66
C SER A 184 -43.37 -2.32 16.29
N GLY A 185 -43.75 -2.32 15.00
CA GLY A 185 -45.04 -1.80 14.56
C GLY A 185 -46.22 -2.59 15.16
N GLN A 186 -46.11 -3.92 15.23
CA GLN A 186 -47.11 -4.75 15.91
C GLN A 186 -47.19 -4.47 17.41
N LEU A 187 -46.05 -4.29 18.08
CA LEU A 187 -46.00 -3.94 19.50
C LEU A 187 -46.61 -2.56 19.77
N SER A 188 -46.28 -1.56 18.95
CA SER A 188 -46.86 -0.21 19.01
C SER A 188 -48.39 -0.27 18.85
N ALA A 189 -48.89 -0.98 17.85
CA ALA A 189 -50.33 -1.16 17.66
C ALA A 189 -51.03 -1.85 18.85
N ALA A 190 -50.40 -2.87 19.43
CA ALA A 190 -50.94 -3.56 20.61
C ALA A 190 -50.95 -2.65 21.85
N ILE A 191 -49.96 -1.78 21.99
CA ILE A 191 -49.90 -0.79 23.09
C ILE A 191 -50.96 0.30 22.88
N ASP A 192 -51.22 0.72 21.65
CA ASP A 192 -52.30 1.67 21.36
C ASP A 192 -53.68 1.07 21.67
N GLU A 193 -53.88 -0.22 21.39
CA GLU A 193 -55.09 -0.95 21.81
C GLU A 193 -55.22 -0.98 23.34
N LEU A 194 -54.14 -1.32 24.05
CA LEU A 194 -54.08 -1.27 25.51
C LEU A 194 -54.38 0.14 26.04
N ALA A 195 -53.83 1.18 25.42
CA ALA A 195 -54.09 2.57 25.77
C ALA A 195 -55.56 2.94 25.60
N GLY A 196 -56.22 2.44 24.55
CA GLY A 196 -57.66 2.57 24.36
C GLY A 196 -58.47 1.90 25.48
N VAL A 197 -58.11 0.67 25.86
CA VAL A 197 -58.76 -0.07 26.95
C VAL A 197 -58.56 0.64 28.30
N VAL A 198 -57.33 1.07 28.60
CA VAL A 198 -57.02 1.84 29.81
C VAL A 198 -57.78 3.16 29.81
N GLY A 199 -57.84 3.89 28.71
CA GLY A 199 -58.63 5.13 28.61
C GLY A 199 -60.12 4.92 28.91
N GLY A 200 -60.70 3.82 28.42
CA GLY A 200 -62.08 3.45 28.73
C GLY A 200 -62.30 3.09 30.21
N ALA A 201 -61.37 2.33 30.80
CA ALA A 201 -61.40 1.99 32.22
C ALA A 201 -61.18 3.23 33.12
N THR A 202 -60.31 4.14 32.71
CA THR A 202 -60.04 5.43 33.37
C THR A 202 -61.32 6.27 33.42
N ALA A 203 -62.06 6.38 32.31
CA ALA A 203 -63.34 7.12 32.30
C ALA A 203 -64.37 6.53 33.29
N GLN A 204 -64.49 5.20 33.36
CA GLN A 204 -65.38 4.52 34.30
C GLN A 204 -64.93 4.72 35.76
N ALA A 205 -63.62 4.66 35.99
CA ALA A 205 -63.04 4.87 37.31
C ALA A 205 -63.16 6.34 37.76
N ASP A 206 -63.12 7.30 36.84
CA ASP A 206 -63.37 8.72 37.13
C ASP A 206 -64.83 8.99 37.54
N GLU A 207 -65.80 8.32 36.91
CA GLU A 207 -67.21 8.38 37.32
C GLU A 207 -67.43 7.77 38.72
N LEU A 208 -66.81 6.62 38.98
CA LEU A 208 -66.84 5.98 40.30
C LEU A 208 -66.14 6.86 41.35
N ALA A 209 -65.01 7.46 41.00
CA ALA A 209 -64.29 8.37 41.87
C ALA A 209 -65.13 9.60 42.21
N ALA A 210 -65.82 10.20 41.24
CA ALA A 210 -66.74 11.30 41.50
C ALA A 210 -67.88 10.90 42.45
N THR A 211 -68.40 9.68 42.28
CA THR A 211 -69.44 9.12 43.16
C THR A 211 -68.90 8.91 44.58
N LEU A 212 -67.72 8.33 44.73
CA LEU A 212 -67.06 8.14 46.03
C LEU A 212 -66.75 9.49 46.70
N SER A 213 -66.25 10.46 45.95
CA SER A 213 -66.01 11.82 46.46
C SER A 213 -67.29 12.50 46.96
N SER A 214 -68.43 12.20 46.36
CA SER A 214 -69.72 12.73 46.85
C SER A 214 -70.13 12.14 48.20
N THR A 215 -69.61 10.97 48.59
CA THR A 215 -69.83 10.37 49.91
C THR A 215 -68.99 11.01 51.01
N GLY A 216 -67.88 11.68 50.64
CA GLY A 216 -66.97 12.34 51.56
C GLY A 216 -66.20 11.40 52.50
N VAL A 217 -66.21 10.09 52.22
CA VAL A 217 -65.57 9.08 53.06
C VAL A 217 -64.07 9.06 52.81
N THR A 218 -63.28 9.24 53.88
CA THR A 218 -61.81 9.23 53.79
C THR A 218 -61.21 7.85 54.02
N ILE A 219 -59.94 7.69 53.62
CA ILE A 219 -59.13 6.50 53.90
C ILE A 219 -59.10 6.19 55.41
N GLY A 220 -58.81 7.20 56.22
CA GLY A 220 -58.68 7.09 57.67
C GLY A 220 -60.01 6.73 58.33
N GLU A 221 -61.12 7.34 57.89
CA GLU A 221 -62.45 6.99 58.39
C GLU A 221 -62.84 5.56 58.05
N THR A 222 -62.53 5.10 56.83
CA THR A 222 -62.82 3.73 56.39
C THR A 222 -62.02 2.71 57.18
N THR A 223 -60.71 2.92 57.33
CA THR A 223 -59.83 2.06 58.13
C THR A 223 -60.26 2.03 59.60
N THR A 224 -60.62 3.18 60.17
CA THR A 224 -61.10 3.27 61.56
C THR A 224 -62.40 2.50 61.74
N ARG A 225 -63.40 2.73 60.87
CA ARG A 225 -64.70 2.02 60.94
C ARG A 225 -64.55 0.52 60.74
N ALA A 226 -63.64 0.09 59.86
CA ALA A 226 -63.35 -1.32 59.64
C ALA A 226 -62.76 -1.99 60.89
N ASN A 227 -61.84 -1.31 61.59
CA ASN A 227 -61.25 -1.79 62.83
C ASN A 227 -62.27 -1.82 63.99
N GLU A 228 -63.10 -0.79 64.12
CA GLU A 228 -64.19 -0.73 65.09
C GLU A 228 -65.20 -1.86 64.87
N LEU A 229 -65.59 -2.10 63.61
CA LEU A 229 -66.49 -3.19 63.24
C LEU A 229 -65.89 -4.56 63.57
N ALA A 230 -64.63 -4.80 63.20
CA ALA A 230 -63.95 -6.06 63.53
C ALA A 230 -63.92 -6.31 65.04
N THR A 231 -63.60 -5.28 65.84
CA THR A 231 -63.56 -5.35 67.30
C THR A 231 -64.94 -5.60 67.92
N GLY A 232 -65.97 -4.90 67.43
CA GLY A 232 -67.35 -5.08 67.88
C GLY A 232 -67.91 -6.46 67.54
N VAL A 233 -67.57 -6.98 66.36
CA VAL A 233 -67.93 -8.34 65.94
C VAL A 233 -67.20 -9.39 66.77
N ASP A 234 -65.92 -9.21 67.09
CA ASP A 234 -65.20 -10.12 68.00
C ASP A 234 -65.82 -10.16 69.41
N THR A 235 -66.27 -9.01 69.90
CA THR A 235 -67.00 -8.91 71.18
C THR A 235 -68.32 -9.68 71.10
N THR A 236 -69.08 -9.50 70.02
CA THR A 236 -70.35 -10.19 69.79
C THR A 236 -70.16 -11.71 69.64
N LEU A 237 -69.15 -12.13 68.86
CA LEU A 237 -68.77 -13.53 68.71
C LEU A 237 -68.37 -14.16 70.05
N THR A 238 -67.69 -13.42 70.91
CA THR A 238 -67.34 -13.86 72.27
C THR A 238 -68.59 -14.14 73.09
N ILE A 239 -69.57 -13.23 73.07
CA ILE A 239 -70.85 -13.41 73.79
C ILE A 239 -71.64 -14.58 73.20
N LEU A 240 -71.79 -14.65 71.87
CA LEU A 240 -72.56 -15.71 71.20
C LEU A 240 -72.00 -17.11 71.48
N ARG A 241 -70.67 -17.25 71.60
CA ARG A 241 -70.03 -18.52 71.96
C ARG A 241 -70.29 -18.98 73.40
N THR A 242 -70.79 -18.10 74.28
CA THR A 242 -71.16 -18.46 75.66
C THR A 242 -72.60 -18.97 75.79
N LEU A 243 -73.43 -18.80 74.76
CA LEU A 243 -74.82 -19.25 74.73
C LEU A 243 -74.92 -20.76 74.41
N PRO A 244 -75.99 -21.44 74.83
CA PRO A 244 -76.19 -22.85 74.52
C PRO A 244 -76.26 -23.08 73.00
N PRO A 245 -75.60 -24.14 72.48
CA PRO A 245 -75.45 -24.34 71.04
C PRO A 245 -76.80 -24.63 70.37
N SER A 246 -77.10 -23.86 69.31
CA SER A 246 -78.21 -24.12 68.38
C SER A 246 -77.73 -23.99 66.93
N PRO A 247 -78.40 -24.65 65.97
CA PRO A 247 -78.07 -24.52 64.54
C PRO A 247 -78.09 -23.06 64.03
N GLU A 248 -79.03 -22.25 64.52
CA GLU A 248 -79.17 -20.83 64.17
C GLU A 248 -78.01 -20.00 64.75
N LEU A 249 -77.61 -20.29 66.00
CA LEU A 249 -76.48 -19.65 66.66
C LEU A 249 -75.16 -19.93 65.93
N ASN A 250 -74.94 -21.18 65.51
CA ASN A 250 -73.75 -21.56 64.73
C ASN A 250 -73.69 -20.81 63.39
N SER A 251 -74.82 -20.69 62.69
CA SER A 251 -74.91 -19.96 61.42
C SER A 251 -74.63 -18.46 61.60
N ALA A 252 -75.12 -17.87 62.70
CA ALA A 252 -74.86 -16.47 63.03
C ALA A 252 -73.36 -16.23 63.37
N ILE A 253 -72.74 -17.15 64.12
CA ILE A 253 -71.30 -17.11 64.44
C ILE A 253 -70.45 -17.19 63.17
N GLU A 254 -70.81 -18.08 62.23
CA GLU A 254 -70.11 -18.21 60.96
C GLU A 254 -70.20 -16.92 60.12
N THR A 255 -71.41 -16.37 59.99
CA THR A 255 -71.66 -15.11 59.27
C THR A 255 -70.87 -13.95 59.86
N LEU A 256 -70.91 -13.79 61.19
CA LEU A 256 -70.18 -12.73 61.90
C LEU A 256 -68.66 -12.92 61.77
N THR A 257 -68.17 -14.16 61.81
CA THR A 257 -66.76 -14.45 61.55
C THR A 257 -66.35 -14.00 60.13
N GLY A 258 -67.21 -14.22 59.13
CA GLY A 258 -67.01 -13.72 57.77
C GLY A 258 -66.98 -12.19 57.68
N VAL A 259 -67.91 -11.50 58.34
CA VAL A 259 -67.96 -10.03 58.39
C VAL A 259 -66.70 -9.45 59.02
N ARG A 260 -66.24 -10.02 60.14
CA ARG A 260 -65.00 -9.59 60.80
C ARG A 260 -63.78 -9.74 59.88
N ASN A 261 -63.63 -10.90 59.23
CA ASN A 261 -62.50 -11.15 58.34
C ASN A 261 -62.50 -10.16 57.16
N THR A 262 -63.68 -9.85 56.61
CA THR A 262 -63.83 -8.86 55.54
C THR A 262 -63.43 -7.46 56.01
N ALA A 263 -63.86 -7.04 57.20
CA ALA A 263 -63.51 -5.74 57.76
C ALA A 263 -61.99 -5.59 57.97
N GLN A 264 -61.34 -6.61 58.53
CA GLN A 264 -59.87 -6.62 58.67
C GLN A 264 -59.18 -6.52 57.31
N GLN A 265 -59.63 -7.30 56.33
CA GLN A 265 -59.07 -7.28 54.98
C GLN A 265 -59.20 -5.89 54.31
N VAL A 266 -60.32 -5.20 54.49
CA VAL A 266 -60.50 -3.84 53.96
C VAL A 266 -59.50 -2.87 54.61
N GLY A 267 -59.32 -2.92 55.93
CA GLY A 267 -58.36 -2.08 56.64
C GLY A 267 -56.92 -2.33 56.18
N ASP A 268 -56.53 -3.59 56.05
CA ASP A 268 -55.18 -4.00 55.61
C ASP A 268 -54.89 -3.60 54.16
N GLN A 269 -55.86 -3.79 53.26
CA GLN A 269 -55.72 -3.42 51.85
C GLN A 269 -55.61 -1.91 51.68
N LEU A 270 -56.42 -1.13 52.37
CA LEU A 270 -56.39 0.33 52.28
C LEU A 270 -55.11 0.90 52.87
N GLY A 271 -54.62 0.32 53.97
CA GLY A 271 -53.31 0.64 54.54
C GLY A 271 -52.16 0.31 53.59
N THR A 272 -52.23 -0.83 52.89
CA THR A 272 -51.23 -1.24 51.89
C THR A 272 -51.21 -0.29 50.69
N VAL A 273 -52.38 0.09 50.17
CA VAL A 273 -52.51 1.05 49.06
C VAL A 273 -51.98 2.43 49.46
N SER A 274 -52.34 2.93 50.65
CA SER A 274 -51.81 4.19 51.17
C SER A 274 -50.29 4.16 51.32
N THR A 275 -49.72 3.06 51.81
CA THR A 275 -48.26 2.90 51.93
C THR A 275 -47.58 2.84 50.54
N SER A 276 -48.21 2.18 49.57
CA SER A 276 -47.65 1.99 48.22
C SER A 276 -47.66 3.29 47.39
N LEU A 277 -48.62 4.18 47.64
CA LEU A 277 -48.73 5.49 46.98
C LEU A 277 -47.93 6.59 47.69
N GLY A 278 -47.38 6.30 48.88
CA GLY A 278 -46.50 7.17 49.66
C GLY A 278 -47.17 8.48 50.06
N ASP A 279 -46.39 9.57 50.12
CA ASP A 279 -46.84 10.91 50.54
C ASP A 279 -47.93 11.52 49.65
N SER A 280 -48.30 10.87 48.54
CA SER A 280 -49.33 11.33 47.61
C SER A 280 -50.76 11.17 48.15
N VAL A 281 -50.92 10.42 49.24
CA VAL A 281 -52.21 10.11 49.88
C VAL A 281 -52.01 9.93 51.38
N ASP A 282 -52.94 10.48 52.15
CA ASP A 282 -52.92 10.44 53.61
C ASP A 282 -54.29 10.00 54.18
N PRO A 283 -54.42 9.74 55.49
CA PRO A 283 -55.68 9.31 56.08
C PRO A 283 -56.87 10.25 55.86
N SER A 284 -56.65 11.54 55.63
CA SER A 284 -57.68 12.52 55.29
C SER A 284 -58.04 12.54 53.81
N THR A 285 -57.30 11.82 52.96
CA THR A 285 -57.62 11.72 51.54
C THR A 285 -58.93 10.96 51.34
N ASP A 286 -59.81 11.55 50.53
CA ASP A 286 -61.07 10.94 50.10
C ASP A 286 -60.83 9.70 49.21
N LEU A 287 -61.69 8.68 49.33
CA LEU A 287 -61.60 7.46 48.53
C LEU A 287 -61.73 7.73 47.02
N GLY A 288 -62.52 8.73 46.62
CA GLY A 288 -62.59 9.15 45.23
C GLY A 288 -61.29 9.79 44.73
N ALA A 289 -60.67 10.64 45.56
CA ALA A 289 -59.35 11.19 45.27
C ALA A 289 -58.26 10.10 45.19
N LEU A 290 -58.29 9.11 46.09
CA LEU A 290 -57.39 7.95 46.04
C LEU A 290 -57.52 7.19 44.71
N LEU A 291 -58.75 6.91 44.28
CA LEU A 291 -58.99 6.22 43.01
C LEU A 291 -58.44 7.01 41.82
N LYS A 292 -58.62 8.34 41.79
CA LYS A 292 -58.04 9.20 40.76
C LYS A 292 -56.52 9.16 40.73
N VAL A 293 -55.85 9.12 41.89
CA VAL A 293 -54.39 8.99 41.95
C VAL A 293 -53.94 7.68 41.29
N VAL A 294 -54.57 6.55 41.64
CA VAL A 294 -54.23 5.23 41.08
C VAL A 294 -54.45 5.20 39.57
N VAL A 295 -55.60 5.70 39.10
CA VAL A 295 -55.96 5.78 37.68
C VAL A 295 -55.01 6.70 36.91
N GLY A 296 -54.62 7.82 37.51
CA GLY A 296 -53.63 8.73 36.94
C GLY A 296 -52.26 8.09 36.77
N GLN A 297 -51.82 7.27 37.73
CA GLN A 297 -50.57 6.50 37.62
C GLN A 297 -50.64 5.46 36.50
N LEU A 298 -51.74 4.71 36.39
CA LEU A 298 -51.93 3.73 35.32
C LEU A 298 -51.95 4.39 33.93
N THR A 299 -52.65 5.51 33.80
CA THR A 299 -52.71 6.29 32.56
C THR A 299 -51.32 6.79 32.19
N SER A 300 -50.57 7.35 33.15
CA SER A 300 -49.20 7.84 32.93
C SER A 300 -48.25 6.72 32.50
N ALA A 301 -48.32 5.56 33.14
CA ALA A 301 -47.51 4.40 32.77
C ALA A 301 -47.82 3.90 31.35
N THR A 302 -49.10 3.94 30.96
CA THR A 302 -49.54 3.54 29.61
C THR A 302 -49.08 4.54 28.55
N THR A 303 -49.12 5.84 28.84
CA THR A 303 -48.55 6.87 27.95
C THR A 303 -47.04 6.66 27.77
N GLN A 304 -46.30 6.44 28.87
CA GLN A 304 -44.85 6.17 28.78
C GLN A 304 -44.54 4.93 27.95
N LEU A 305 -45.37 3.89 28.06
CA LEU A 305 -45.22 2.66 27.27
C LEU A 305 -45.48 2.94 25.77
N SER A 306 -46.52 3.71 25.43
CA SER A 306 -46.81 4.12 24.04
C SER A 306 -45.68 4.98 23.46
N ASP A 307 -45.19 5.97 24.21
CA ASP A 307 -44.06 6.81 23.81
C ASP A 307 -42.81 5.96 23.54
N GLY A 308 -42.49 5.01 24.43
CA GLY A 308 -41.35 4.11 24.27
C GLY A 308 -41.47 3.20 23.05
N ALA A 309 -42.67 2.67 22.77
CA ALA A 309 -42.92 1.84 21.60
C ALA A 309 -42.82 2.63 20.29
N ASN A 310 -43.31 3.87 20.27
CA ASN A 310 -43.19 4.77 19.13
C ASN A 310 -41.73 5.15 18.86
N GLN A 311 -40.95 5.42 19.91
CA GLN A 311 -39.51 5.67 19.79
C GLN A 311 -38.75 4.46 19.26
N LEU A 312 -39.05 3.26 19.76
CA LEU A 312 -38.46 2.01 19.28
C LEU A 312 -38.76 1.79 17.79
N THR A 313 -40.02 1.98 17.40
CA THR A 313 -40.46 1.84 16.00
C THR A 313 -39.73 2.82 15.10
N ALA A 314 -39.68 4.10 15.48
CA ALA A 314 -38.96 5.12 14.72
C ALA A 314 -37.45 4.83 14.60
N GLY A 315 -36.81 4.38 15.68
CA GLY A 315 -35.39 4.01 15.67
C GLY A 315 -35.11 2.80 14.77
N LEU A 316 -35.99 1.80 14.76
CA LEU A 316 -35.87 0.63 13.89
C LEU A 316 -36.17 0.96 12.43
N ASP A 317 -37.14 1.83 12.14
CA ASP A 317 -37.40 2.34 10.79
C ASP A 317 -36.17 3.08 10.24
N GLN A 318 -35.56 3.95 11.05
CA GLN A 318 -34.34 4.67 10.68
C GLN A 318 -33.19 3.69 10.42
N LEU A 319 -32.96 2.73 11.33
CA LEU A 319 -31.87 1.76 11.18
C LEU A 319 -32.07 0.84 9.96
N ALA A 320 -33.29 0.39 9.71
CA ALA A 320 -33.61 -0.45 8.56
C ALA A 320 -33.44 0.32 7.23
N THR A 321 -33.84 1.59 7.20
CA THR A 321 -33.79 2.40 5.97
C THR A 321 -32.39 2.93 5.71
N GLU A 322 -31.84 3.70 6.64
CA GLU A 322 -30.55 4.39 6.47
C GLU A 322 -29.38 3.43 6.65
N GLY A 323 -29.39 2.64 7.73
CA GLY A 323 -28.35 1.65 8.00
C GLY A 323 -28.35 0.53 6.96
N GLY A 324 -29.53 0.07 6.56
CA GLY A 324 -29.69 -0.90 5.46
C GLY A 324 -29.11 -0.39 4.14
N ALA A 325 -29.46 0.84 3.74
CA ALA A 325 -28.91 1.45 2.52
C ALA A 325 -27.38 1.58 2.56
N GLN A 326 -26.82 2.04 3.69
CA GLN A 326 -25.37 2.16 3.85
C GLN A 326 -24.64 0.81 3.72
N LEU A 327 -25.21 -0.25 4.28
CA LEU A 327 -24.66 -1.61 4.16
C LEU A 327 -24.71 -2.13 2.73
N THR A 328 -25.82 -1.88 2.02
CA THR A 328 -25.96 -2.24 0.59
C THR A 328 -24.95 -1.49 -0.28
N ASP A 329 -24.78 -0.18 -0.05
CA ASP A 329 -23.81 0.63 -0.78
C ASP A 329 -22.39 0.17 -0.53
N ALA A 330 -22.03 -0.09 0.72
CA ALA A 330 -20.71 -0.62 1.09
C ALA A 330 -20.46 -1.99 0.44
N SER A 331 -21.46 -2.88 0.42
CA SER A 331 -21.37 -4.18 -0.25
C SER A 331 -21.15 -4.03 -1.76
N THR A 332 -21.80 -3.05 -2.39
CA THR A 332 -21.64 -2.76 -3.83
C THR A 332 -20.24 -2.24 -4.13
N GLN A 333 -19.77 -1.23 -3.39
CA GLN A 333 -18.43 -0.68 -3.55
C GLN A 333 -17.33 -1.73 -3.37
N LEU A 334 -17.49 -2.61 -2.39
CA LEU A 334 -16.54 -3.69 -2.14
C LEU A 334 -16.54 -4.72 -3.28
N THR A 335 -17.71 -5.06 -3.81
CA THR A 335 -17.85 -5.93 -4.99
C THR A 335 -17.17 -5.33 -6.21
N ASP A 336 -17.43 -4.06 -6.48
CA ASP A 336 -16.84 -3.34 -7.61
C ASP A 336 -15.32 -3.23 -7.48
N GLY A 337 -14.82 -2.89 -6.30
CA GLY A 337 -13.38 -2.78 -6.03
C GLY A 337 -12.65 -4.11 -6.23
N ILE A 338 -13.24 -5.22 -5.79
CA ILE A 338 -12.66 -6.55 -6.05
C ILE A 338 -12.77 -6.93 -7.53
N GLY A 339 -13.86 -6.57 -8.20
CA GLY A 339 -14.01 -6.74 -9.65
C GLY A 339 -12.89 -6.04 -10.42
N GLN A 340 -12.57 -4.80 -10.06
CA GLN A 340 -11.45 -4.04 -10.64
C GLN A 340 -10.10 -4.71 -10.34
N LEU A 341 -9.88 -5.15 -9.10
CA LEU A 341 -8.65 -5.84 -8.71
C LEU A 341 -8.46 -7.17 -9.47
N SER A 342 -9.56 -7.90 -9.71
CA SER A 342 -9.57 -9.13 -10.51
C SER A 342 -9.17 -8.87 -11.96
N GLN A 343 -9.73 -7.82 -12.57
CA GLN A 343 -9.34 -7.41 -13.93
C GLN A 343 -7.86 -7.01 -14.00
N LEU A 344 -7.38 -6.23 -13.03
CA LEU A 344 -5.97 -5.81 -12.98
C LEU A 344 -5.03 -7.01 -12.81
N SER A 345 -5.36 -7.93 -11.90
CA SER A 345 -4.58 -9.14 -11.67
C SER A 345 -4.54 -10.05 -12.91
N GLY A 346 -5.65 -10.18 -13.62
CA GLY A 346 -5.70 -10.91 -14.90
C GLY A 346 -4.89 -10.24 -16.02
N SER A 347 -4.92 -8.90 -16.10
CA SER A 347 -4.10 -8.12 -17.03
C SER A 347 -2.62 -8.29 -16.74
N LEU A 348 -2.22 -8.20 -15.46
CA LEU A 348 -0.84 -8.40 -15.02
C LEU A 348 -0.35 -9.81 -15.37
N ALA A 349 -1.13 -10.85 -15.05
CA ALA A 349 -0.80 -12.23 -15.41
C ALA A 349 -0.59 -12.39 -16.93
N THR A 350 -1.48 -11.80 -17.73
CA THR A 350 -1.37 -11.81 -19.20
C THR A 350 -0.10 -11.10 -19.70
N GLN A 351 0.26 -9.96 -19.10
CA GLN A 351 1.49 -9.25 -19.46
C GLN A 351 2.75 -10.02 -19.08
N VAL A 352 2.74 -10.69 -17.93
CA VAL A 352 3.85 -11.57 -17.52
C VAL A 352 4.01 -12.74 -18.47
N ASP A 353 2.92 -13.40 -18.86
CA ASP A 353 2.96 -14.49 -19.85
C ASP A 353 3.48 -14.01 -21.21
N LYS A 354 3.05 -12.82 -21.67
CA LYS A 354 3.60 -12.18 -22.88
C LYS A 354 5.09 -11.88 -22.76
N GLY A 355 5.53 -11.37 -21.60
CA GLY A 355 6.94 -11.10 -21.33
C GLY A 355 7.79 -12.37 -21.39
N ILE A 356 7.32 -13.47 -20.78
CA ILE A 356 8.00 -14.77 -20.82
C ILE A 356 8.06 -15.30 -22.26
N ALA A 357 6.95 -15.20 -23.01
CA ALA A 357 6.89 -15.66 -24.40
C ALA A 357 7.74 -14.80 -25.36
N GLY A 358 7.97 -13.54 -25.03
CA GLY A 358 8.82 -12.61 -25.79
C GLY A 358 10.32 -12.80 -25.56
N LEU A 359 10.74 -13.52 -24.52
CA LEU A 359 12.16 -13.79 -24.29
C LEU A 359 12.73 -14.74 -25.35
N PRO A 360 13.93 -14.48 -25.90
CA PRO A 360 14.57 -15.37 -26.86
C PRO A 360 14.71 -16.79 -26.28
N THR A 361 14.36 -17.79 -27.09
CA THR A 361 14.68 -19.19 -26.79
C THR A 361 16.14 -19.46 -27.11
N SER A 362 16.73 -20.48 -26.49
CA SER A 362 18.14 -20.87 -26.68
C SER A 362 18.51 -21.20 -28.13
N SER A 363 17.54 -21.51 -28.98
CA SER A 363 17.72 -21.71 -30.42
C SER A 363 17.70 -20.40 -31.23
N ALA A 364 17.01 -19.37 -30.74
CA ALA A 364 16.98 -18.04 -31.35
C ALA A 364 18.26 -17.25 -31.07
N THR A 365 18.90 -17.47 -29.92
CA THR A 365 20.22 -16.87 -29.59
C THR A 365 21.33 -17.35 -30.51
N THR A 366 21.26 -18.59 -31.01
CA THR A 366 22.22 -19.11 -32.01
C THR A 366 22.00 -18.50 -33.40
N GLN A 367 20.76 -18.15 -33.75
CA GLN A 367 20.43 -17.45 -35.00
C GLN A 367 20.66 -15.94 -34.91
N LEU A 368 20.45 -15.32 -33.73
CA LEU A 368 20.85 -13.94 -33.46
C LEU A 368 22.38 -13.81 -33.49
N ALA A 369 23.12 -14.75 -32.90
CA ALA A 369 24.58 -14.79 -33.02
C ALA A 369 25.06 -14.94 -34.49
N ALA A 370 24.24 -15.54 -35.36
CA ALA A 370 24.52 -15.63 -36.80
C ALA A 370 24.04 -14.40 -37.61
N THR A 371 23.09 -13.61 -37.09
CA THR A 371 22.48 -12.45 -37.79
C THR A 371 23.01 -11.10 -37.27
N VAL A 372 23.57 -11.06 -36.05
CA VAL A 372 24.44 -10.01 -35.52
C VAL A 372 25.82 -10.20 -36.15
N ASN A 373 25.89 -9.94 -37.45
CA ASN A 373 27.01 -10.32 -38.29
C ASN A 373 28.29 -9.51 -38.04
N ASP A 374 28.31 -8.51 -37.15
CA ASP A 374 29.56 -7.82 -36.82
C ASP A 374 29.44 -6.84 -35.61
N PRO A 375 29.63 -7.29 -34.36
CA PRO A 375 29.50 -6.42 -33.18
C PRO A 375 30.62 -5.38 -33.03
N VAL A 376 31.69 -5.53 -33.80
CA VAL A 376 32.90 -4.71 -33.71
C VAL A 376 33.26 -4.22 -35.10
N THR A 377 33.75 -2.99 -35.23
CA THR A 377 34.45 -2.52 -36.44
C THR A 377 35.94 -2.41 -36.16
N VAL A 378 36.78 -2.77 -37.12
CA VAL A 378 38.23 -2.60 -37.00
C VAL A 378 38.65 -1.29 -37.66
N GLN A 379 39.42 -0.48 -36.93
CA GLN A 379 40.10 0.68 -37.48
C GLN A 379 41.61 0.40 -37.54
N HIS A 380 42.18 0.41 -38.75
CA HIS A 380 43.62 0.26 -38.96
C HIS A 380 44.30 1.63 -39.06
N ASN A 381 45.31 1.88 -38.22
CA ASN A 381 46.19 3.04 -38.40
C ASN A 381 47.40 2.60 -39.23
N ALA A 382 47.55 3.14 -40.44
CA ALA A 382 48.75 2.93 -41.24
C ALA A 382 49.80 3.96 -40.81
N THR A 383 50.90 3.51 -40.21
CA THR A 383 52.13 4.28 -39.99
C THR A 383 52.89 4.45 -41.31
N THR A 384 52.29 5.14 -42.29
CA THR A 384 53.08 5.57 -43.46
C THR A 384 53.99 6.71 -43.03
N GLY A 385 55.25 6.39 -42.73
CA GLY A 385 56.35 7.35 -42.68
C GLY A 385 56.58 7.96 -44.07
N ALA A 386 55.74 8.90 -44.49
CA ALA A 386 55.87 9.62 -45.75
C ALA A 386 55.76 11.13 -45.49
N TRP A 387 56.85 11.87 -45.75
CA TRP A 387 56.84 13.33 -45.75
C TRP A 387 55.81 13.86 -46.75
N GLN A 388 54.75 14.50 -46.25
CA GLN A 388 53.73 15.16 -47.06
C GLN A 388 54.03 16.65 -47.19
N ALA A 389 54.21 17.12 -48.42
CA ALA A 389 54.42 18.53 -48.73
C ALA A 389 53.20 19.37 -48.30
N PRO A 390 53.39 20.56 -47.68
CA PRO A 390 52.28 21.37 -47.20
C PRO A 390 51.39 21.87 -48.35
N SER A 391 50.08 21.85 -48.13
CA SER A 391 49.09 22.39 -49.07
C SER A 391 49.28 23.90 -49.28
N PRO A 392 48.89 24.46 -50.44
CA PRO A 392 49.03 25.90 -50.72
C PRO A 392 48.34 26.83 -49.70
N MET A 393 47.38 26.31 -48.91
CA MET A 393 46.76 27.04 -47.79
C MET A 393 47.68 27.18 -46.56
N ALA A 394 48.63 26.27 -46.34
CA ALA A 394 49.65 26.38 -45.29
C ALA A 394 50.77 27.38 -45.64
N LEU A 395 51.01 27.64 -46.94
CA LEU A 395 51.90 28.70 -47.40
C LEU A 395 51.31 30.12 -47.19
N VAL A 396 49.98 30.26 -47.20
CA VAL A 396 49.31 31.53 -46.88
C VAL A 396 49.28 31.78 -45.36
N ALA A 397 49.12 30.72 -44.54
CA ALA A 397 49.15 30.81 -43.08
C ALA A 397 50.55 31.15 -42.52
N THR A 398 51.62 30.68 -43.17
CA THR A 398 53.00 31.05 -42.82
C THR A 398 53.35 32.48 -43.24
N PHE A 399 52.82 32.98 -44.37
CA PHE A 399 52.94 34.40 -44.75
C PHE A 399 52.22 35.33 -43.75
N PHE A 400 51.02 34.97 -43.29
CA PHE A 400 50.29 35.73 -42.26
C PHE A 400 50.97 35.67 -40.88
N ALA A 401 51.57 34.54 -40.51
CA ALA A 401 52.33 34.41 -39.26
C ALA A 401 53.62 35.28 -39.27
N LEU A 402 54.32 35.37 -40.40
CA LEU A 402 55.52 36.20 -40.56
C LEU A 402 55.21 37.72 -40.53
N THR A 403 54.11 38.17 -41.13
CA THR A 403 53.70 39.59 -41.06
C THR A 403 53.23 39.99 -39.66
N THR A 404 52.57 39.08 -38.94
CA THR A 404 52.08 39.33 -37.57
C THR A 404 53.25 39.35 -36.56
N LEU A 405 54.30 38.55 -36.80
CA LEU A 405 55.53 38.59 -36.01
C LEU A 405 56.35 39.88 -36.25
N ALA A 406 56.36 40.39 -37.49
CA ALA A 406 57.04 41.65 -37.84
C ALA A 406 56.35 42.89 -37.24
N LEU A 407 55.01 42.92 -37.20
CA LEU A 407 54.22 43.97 -36.54
C LEU A 407 54.35 43.89 -35.00
N GLY A 408 54.44 42.69 -34.44
CA GLY A 408 54.70 42.47 -33.01
C GLY A 408 56.10 42.92 -32.57
N ALA A 409 57.13 42.69 -33.40
CA ALA A 409 58.50 43.15 -33.14
C ALA A 409 58.66 44.67 -33.19
N ALA A 410 57.93 45.35 -34.11
CA ALA A 410 57.91 46.82 -34.18
C ALA A 410 57.21 47.46 -32.95
N TYR A 411 56.13 46.83 -32.46
CA TYR A 411 55.42 47.28 -31.26
C TYR A 411 56.24 47.09 -29.97
N PHE A 412 56.97 45.96 -29.86
CA PHE A 412 57.83 45.66 -28.71
C PHE A 412 59.11 46.54 -28.67
N ALA A 413 59.67 46.90 -29.83
CA ALA A 413 60.81 47.83 -29.91
C ALA A 413 60.42 49.26 -29.47
N SER A 414 59.20 49.72 -29.79
CA SER A 414 58.68 51.02 -29.35
C SER A 414 58.48 51.08 -27.83
N ILE A 415 58.03 49.98 -27.21
CA ILE A 415 57.79 49.90 -25.77
C ILE A 415 59.12 49.76 -24.97
N ARG A 416 60.12 49.07 -25.53
CA ARG A 416 61.46 48.94 -24.92
C ARG A 416 62.25 50.26 -24.95
N SER A 417 62.04 51.13 -25.94
CA SER A 417 62.62 52.48 -25.96
C SER A 417 62.04 53.37 -24.85
N MET A 418 60.79 53.16 -24.43
CA MET A 418 60.16 53.93 -23.35
C MET A 418 60.55 53.43 -21.94
N MET A 419 60.94 52.17 -21.78
CA MET A 419 61.35 51.61 -20.47
C MET A 419 62.83 51.82 -20.10
N LYS A 420 63.66 52.40 -20.99
CA LYS A 420 65.01 52.88 -20.61
C LYS A 420 65.02 54.27 -19.99
N THR A 421 63.86 54.93 -19.93
CA THR A 421 63.70 56.22 -19.25
C THR A 421 62.69 56.06 -18.13
N ARG A 422 63.16 56.24 -16.89
CA ARG A 422 62.39 56.42 -15.65
C ARG A 422 62.11 55.17 -14.82
N VAL A 423 63.16 54.69 -14.14
CA VAL A 423 63.06 54.68 -12.66
C VAL A 423 63.54 56.05 -12.17
N LEU A 424 62.70 56.61 -11.31
CA LEU A 424 62.53 57.98 -10.85
C LEU A 424 63.34 58.23 -9.55
N PRO A 425 63.32 59.47 -9.00
CA PRO A 425 64.44 60.08 -8.29
C PRO A 425 64.50 59.78 -6.79
N ASP A 426 65.70 60.11 -6.31
CA ASP A 426 66.23 60.26 -4.96
C ASP A 426 65.29 60.78 -3.86
N LYS A 427 65.37 60.17 -2.67
CA LYS A 427 65.08 60.81 -1.37
C LYS A 427 65.94 60.21 -0.25
N ARG A 428 66.94 61.03 0.13
CA ARG A 428 67.69 61.15 1.40
C ARG A 428 69.00 60.38 1.53
#